data_AF-A0A834S7X5-F1
#
_entry.id   AF-A0A834S7X5-F1
#
_cell.length_a   1.000
_cell.length_b   1.000
_cell.length_c   1.000
_cell.angle_alpha   90.00
_cell.angle_beta   90.00
_cell.angle_gamma   90.00
#
_symmetry.space_group_name_H-M   'P 1'
#
loop_
_entity.id
_entity.type
_entity.pdbx_description
1 polymer ?
#
loop_
_entity_poly.entity_id
_entity_poly.type
_entity_poly.pdbx_seq_one_letter_code
_entity_poly.pdbx_strand_id
1 'polypeptide(L)'
;MDPIQAAIEDIENLEPGEQFSYTKIAAKHGVVRSTLTRRHQGQTSSERDKNFNQQKLNPQQELELVRYIEKLTKRGIPPTREMIRNFSSEVAHQQLSESWVTRFINRHEIHLISKWTSAMDRTRHLADSESKYRLYFELLHRKITEYHLEARDIYNMDEKGFLIGLIGRSKRIFSRRQWEKKEVRASLQDGSREFLTVLACCCADGSSLPPALIYAAKNGAIRSSWVEDIKAGEHEVFVSSSPTGWSNDNVGLAWLEQVFDRSTKQRSGINHVNRLIVAESALQPLDVVLFKPLSQAYSNELTNHLHKAQGLIPIKKGDFFPLFWSAWISSFTESLILKAFEATGIWPMDANVILRRFASTPEAERSSSSGLSDHDWRKLDRLVRAAVNDSHQYEARKLRSSVHHLSVHYELLKHENEGLKEALQHKKKHRKKGKALDLQQRQEYHGGSVFWSPRKLREARAREAVRERDETEEKLQKARSKKQREEARLQRQDELEERRVERQRLKEMRELERAEKAAERARQKEERDAAKAIQLPQKGKRRASAATSSNNKRQKRVEAARAGAQVQEEPPAPPSKLTHRTPTFKEFGTLIKLYDFYIILTARRPVTTSAK
;
A
#
# COMPACT_ATOMS: atom_id res chain seq x y z
N MET A 1 16.86 -63.33 6.36
CA MET A 1 16.02 -64.16 5.47
C MET A 1 14.74 -64.49 6.21
N ASP A 2 13.57 -64.45 5.53
CA ASP A 2 12.30 -64.93 6.10
C ASP A 2 12.47 -66.43 6.47
N PRO A 3 12.27 -66.84 7.74
CA PRO A 3 12.46 -68.23 8.17
C PRO A 3 11.63 -69.24 7.36
N ILE A 4 10.49 -68.81 6.82
CA ILE A 4 9.64 -69.64 5.95
C ILE A 4 10.26 -69.80 4.57
N GLN A 5 10.96 -68.78 4.05
CA GLN A 5 11.61 -68.83 2.75
C GLN A 5 12.86 -69.71 2.78
N ALA A 6 13.66 -69.61 3.85
CA ALA A 6 14.82 -70.49 4.07
C ALA A 6 14.39 -71.97 4.19
N ALA A 7 13.24 -72.23 4.81
CA ALA A 7 12.66 -73.58 4.88
C ALA A 7 12.14 -74.11 3.55
N ILE A 8 11.75 -73.24 2.60
CA ILE A 8 11.34 -73.62 1.24
C ILE A 8 12.57 -73.91 0.38
N GLU A 9 13.59 -73.06 0.45
CA GLU A 9 14.86 -73.28 -0.25
C GLU A 9 15.50 -74.61 0.18
N ASP A 10 15.45 -74.96 1.46
CA ASP A 10 15.89 -76.26 1.97
C ASP A 10 15.10 -77.46 1.41
N ILE A 11 13.85 -77.27 0.99
CA ILE A 11 13.03 -78.31 0.35
C ILE A 11 13.36 -78.39 -1.15
N GLU A 12 13.51 -77.25 -1.82
CA GLU A 12 13.77 -77.15 -3.26
C GLU A 12 15.20 -77.58 -3.64
N ASN A 13 16.14 -77.53 -2.70
CA ASN A 13 17.54 -77.97 -2.88
C ASN A 13 17.77 -79.49 -2.71
N LEU A 14 16.73 -80.26 -2.41
CA LEU A 14 16.81 -81.73 -2.31
C LEU A 14 16.87 -82.38 -3.70
N GLU A 15 17.49 -83.56 -3.81
CA GLU A 15 17.58 -84.23 -5.10
C GLU A 15 16.19 -84.66 -5.61
N PRO A 16 15.92 -84.62 -6.93
CA PRO A 16 14.62 -85.01 -7.48
C PRO A 16 14.25 -86.45 -7.09
N GLY A 17 13.27 -86.61 -6.20
CA GLY A 17 12.80 -87.90 -5.69
C GLY A 17 13.20 -88.23 -4.25
N GLU A 18 13.99 -87.38 -3.60
CA GLU A 18 14.38 -87.53 -2.19
C GLU A 18 13.18 -87.30 -1.25
N GLN A 19 12.89 -88.26 -0.36
CA GLN A 19 11.77 -88.14 0.57
C GLN A 19 12.11 -87.24 1.76
N PHE A 20 11.37 -86.16 1.93
CA PHE A 20 11.52 -85.24 3.05
C PHE A 20 10.27 -85.17 3.94
N SER A 21 10.47 -84.74 5.19
CA SER A 21 9.39 -84.53 6.15
C SER A 21 9.25 -83.06 6.49
N TYR A 22 8.08 -82.48 6.18
CA TYR A 22 7.74 -81.11 6.57
C TYR A 22 7.91 -80.84 8.06
N THR A 23 7.71 -81.84 8.93
CA THR A 23 7.87 -81.67 10.38
C THR A 23 9.32 -81.46 10.79
N LYS A 24 10.27 -82.20 10.17
CA LYS A 24 11.70 -82.06 10.45
C LYS A 24 12.25 -80.73 9.96
N ILE A 25 11.87 -80.31 8.76
CA ILE A 25 12.30 -79.05 8.15
C ILE A 25 11.67 -77.86 8.90
N ALA A 26 10.40 -77.95 9.27
CA ALA A 26 9.74 -76.92 10.07
C ALA A 26 10.41 -76.72 11.44
N ALA A 27 10.81 -77.80 12.11
CA ALA A 27 11.55 -77.74 13.36
C ALA A 27 12.96 -77.15 13.20
N LYS A 28 13.67 -77.50 12.10
CA LYS A 28 15.00 -76.98 11.77
C LYS A 28 15.01 -75.45 11.62
N HIS A 29 13.95 -74.88 11.05
CA HIS A 29 13.83 -73.44 10.77
C HIS A 29 12.93 -72.67 11.76
N GLY A 30 12.42 -73.34 12.80
CA GLY A 30 11.57 -72.70 13.82
C GLY A 30 10.23 -72.17 13.28
N VAL A 31 9.67 -72.80 12.24
CA VAL A 31 8.41 -72.39 11.59
C VAL A 31 7.28 -73.38 11.83
N VAL A 32 6.03 -72.92 11.82
CA VAL A 32 4.88 -73.79 12.01
C VAL A 32 4.71 -74.71 10.79
N ARG A 33 4.69 -76.03 11.00
CA ARG A 33 4.60 -77.06 9.95
C ARG A 33 3.44 -76.83 8.98
N SER A 34 2.24 -76.49 9.47
CA SER A 34 1.08 -76.24 8.61
C SER A 34 1.26 -75.02 7.72
N THR A 35 1.91 -73.96 8.22
CA THR A 35 2.24 -72.75 7.45
C THR A 35 3.27 -73.05 6.36
N LEU A 36 4.32 -73.83 6.69
CA LEU A 36 5.33 -74.27 5.71
C LEU A 36 4.71 -75.13 4.60
N THR A 37 3.89 -76.12 4.95
CA THR A 37 3.22 -76.99 3.96
C THR A 37 2.32 -76.18 3.04
N ARG A 38 1.50 -75.26 3.57
CA ARG A 38 0.62 -74.43 2.75
C ARG A 38 1.39 -73.46 1.85
N ARG A 39 2.54 -72.93 2.31
CA ARG A 39 3.39 -72.01 1.54
C ARG A 39 4.14 -72.75 0.41
N HIS A 40 4.70 -73.93 0.69
CA HIS A 40 5.38 -74.76 -0.31
C HIS A 40 4.42 -75.34 -1.37
N GLN A 41 3.19 -75.70 -1.00
CA GLN A 41 2.15 -76.16 -1.95
C GLN A 41 1.44 -75.03 -2.70
N GLY A 42 1.90 -73.79 -2.58
CA GLY A 42 1.30 -72.62 -3.25
C GLY A 42 -0.10 -72.21 -2.73
N GLN A 43 -0.59 -72.82 -1.65
CA GLN A 43 -1.89 -72.49 -1.05
C GLN A 43 -1.89 -71.18 -0.27
N THR A 44 -0.72 -70.66 0.10
CA THR A 44 -0.58 -69.38 0.81
C THR A 44 0.66 -68.64 0.31
N SER A 45 0.47 -67.47 -0.28
CA SER A 45 1.55 -66.60 -0.74
C SER A 45 2.16 -65.78 0.41
N SER A 46 3.37 -65.24 0.20
CA SER A 46 4.01 -64.37 1.20
C SER A 46 3.18 -63.11 1.44
N GLU A 47 3.33 -62.48 2.60
CA GLU A 47 2.68 -61.19 2.88
C GLU A 47 3.08 -60.11 1.85
N ARG A 48 4.31 -60.22 1.34
CA ARG A 48 4.83 -59.35 0.27
C ARG A 48 4.13 -59.60 -1.06
N ASP A 49 3.89 -60.86 -1.42
CA ASP A 49 3.20 -61.25 -2.66
C ASP A 49 1.68 -61.01 -2.59
N LYS A 50 1.08 -61.16 -1.41
CA LYS A 50 -0.31 -60.75 -1.18
C LYS A 50 -0.48 -59.25 -1.35
N ASN A 51 0.42 -58.46 -0.76
CA ASN A 51 0.43 -57.01 -0.96
C ASN A 51 0.74 -56.62 -2.41
N PHE A 52 1.55 -57.39 -3.14
CA PHE A 52 1.79 -57.21 -4.58
C PHE A 52 0.51 -57.44 -5.39
N ASN A 53 -0.22 -58.53 -5.11
CA ASN A 53 -1.46 -58.89 -5.82
C ASN A 53 -2.66 -57.99 -5.47
N GLN A 54 -2.61 -57.26 -4.36
CA GLN A 54 -3.66 -56.31 -3.96
C GLN A 54 -3.43 -54.88 -4.47
N GLN A 55 -2.29 -54.59 -5.09
CA GLN A 55 -2.03 -53.27 -5.67
C GLN A 55 -2.84 -53.08 -6.95
N LYS A 56 -3.43 -51.88 -7.08
CA LYS A 56 -4.26 -51.51 -8.24
C LYS A 56 -3.45 -51.26 -9.51
N LEU A 57 -2.18 -50.87 -9.36
CA LEU A 57 -1.19 -50.84 -10.42
C LEU A 57 -0.08 -51.81 -10.03
N ASN A 58 0.47 -52.52 -11.01
CA ASN A 58 1.65 -53.34 -10.74
C ASN A 58 2.90 -52.46 -10.56
N PRO A 59 3.98 -52.96 -9.93
CA PRO A 59 5.16 -52.14 -9.68
C PRO A 59 5.83 -51.58 -10.93
N GLN A 60 5.73 -52.28 -12.07
CA GLN A 60 6.27 -51.78 -13.34
C GLN A 60 5.48 -50.57 -13.86
N GLN A 61 4.16 -50.59 -13.77
CA GLN A 61 3.28 -49.48 -14.10
C GLN A 61 3.51 -48.28 -13.17
N GLU A 62 3.69 -48.54 -11.88
CA GLU A 62 4.06 -47.48 -10.93
C GLU A 62 5.41 -46.85 -11.28
N LEU A 63 6.41 -47.66 -11.66
CA LEU A 63 7.73 -47.17 -12.05
C LEU A 63 7.69 -46.34 -13.35
N GLU A 64 6.91 -46.76 -14.34
CA GLU A 64 6.70 -45.96 -15.56
C GLU A 64 5.98 -44.64 -15.25
N LEU A 65 5.03 -44.64 -14.32
CA LEU A 65 4.39 -43.42 -13.84
C LEU A 65 5.38 -42.49 -13.14
N VAL A 66 6.31 -43.02 -12.32
CA VAL A 66 7.41 -42.24 -11.73
C VAL A 66 8.29 -41.62 -12.81
N ARG A 67 8.74 -42.40 -13.81
CA ARG A 67 9.54 -41.90 -14.94
C ARG A 67 8.83 -40.80 -15.72
N TYR A 68 7.51 -40.94 -15.90
CA TYR A 68 6.71 -39.93 -16.56
C TYR A 68 6.61 -38.63 -15.72
N ILE A 69 6.42 -38.74 -14.41
CA ILE A 69 6.44 -37.60 -13.49
C ILE A 69 7.81 -36.89 -13.52
N GLU A 70 8.92 -37.64 -13.52
CA GLU A 70 10.27 -37.08 -13.64
C GLU A 70 10.45 -36.34 -14.97
N LYS A 71 9.95 -36.89 -16.09
CA LYS A 71 9.99 -36.24 -17.40
C LYS A 71 9.20 -34.93 -17.43
N LEU A 72 8.02 -34.88 -16.83
CA LEU A 72 7.22 -33.66 -16.71
C LEU A 72 7.91 -32.63 -15.80
N THR A 73 8.52 -33.08 -14.71
CA THR A 73 9.29 -32.24 -13.79
C THR A 73 10.50 -31.61 -14.48
N LYS A 74 11.25 -32.38 -15.28
CA LYS A 74 12.37 -31.88 -16.11
C LYS A 74 11.93 -30.84 -17.15
N ARG A 75 10.66 -30.85 -17.56
CA ARG A 75 10.06 -29.85 -18.47
C ARG A 75 9.53 -28.61 -17.73
N GLY A 76 9.72 -28.52 -16.42
CA GLY A 76 9.23 -27.41 -15.59
C GLY A 76 7.72 -27.45 -15.30
N ILE A 77 7.08 -28.59 -15.54
CA ILE A 77 5.62 -28.77 -15.39
C ILE A 77 5.30 -29.96 -14.46
N PRO A 78 5.73 -29.93 -13.18
CA PRO A 78 5.45 -31.02 -12.25
C PRO A 78 3.92 -31.22 -12.10
N PRO A 79 3.43 -32.47 -12.21
CA PRO A 79 1.99 -32.74 -12.21
C PRO A 79 1.36 -32.52 -10.83
N THR A 80 0.10 -32.10 -10.80
CA THR A 80 -0.67 -32.00 -9.56
C THR A 80 -1.10 -33.38 -9.07
N ARG A 81 -1.51 -33.47 -7.80
CA ARG A 81 -2.07 -34.73 -7.24
C ARG A 81 -3.26 -35.25 -8.04
N GLU A 82 -4.10 -34.35 -8.53
CA GLU A 82 -5.25 -34.67 -9.39
C GLU A 82 -4.80 -35.22 -10.74
N MET A 83 -3.76 -34.64 -11.36
CA MET A 83 -3.20 -35.18 -12.60
C MET A 83 -2.62 -36.59 -12.39
N ILE A 84 -1.89 -36.81 -11.30
CA ILE A 84 -1.35 -38.14 -10.95
C ILE A 84 -2.50 -39.14 -10.79
N ARG A 85 -3.57 -38.76 -10.07
CA ARG A 85 -4.78 -39.58 -9.94
C ARG A 85 -5.34 -39.93 -11.32
N ASN A 86 -5.52 -38.95 -12.20
CA ASN A 86 -6.07 -39.17 -13.53
C ASN A 86 -5.19 -40.11 -14.37
N PHE A 87 -3.87 -39.89 -14.40
CA PHE A 87 -2.92 -40.77 -15.10
C PHE A 87 -2.99 -42.19 -14.56
N SER A 88 -2.99 -42.34 -13.24
CA SER A 88 -3.06 -43.65 -12.60
C SER A 88 -4.41 -44.34 -12.80
N SER A 89 -5.53 -43.60 -12.82
CA SER A 89 -6.86 -44.13 -13.11
C SER A 89 -6.97 -44.63 -14.55
N GLU A 90 -6.33 -43.93 -15.50
CA GLU A 90 -6.28 -44.31 -16.90
C GLU A 90 -5.47 -45.60 -17.09
N VAL A 91 -4.29 -45.69 -16.47
CA VAL A 91 -3.44 -46.91 -16.48
C VAL A 91 -4.11 -48.10 -15.79
N ALA A 92 -4.89 -47.85 -14.75
CA ALA A 92 -5.60 -48.90 -14.00
C ALA A 92 -6.97 -49.27 -14.60
N HIS A 93 -7.44 -48.52 -15.61
CA HIS A 93 -8.80 -48.60 -16.16
C HIS A 93 -9.91 -48.55 -15.09
N GLN A 94 -9.66 -47.86 -13.98
CA GLN A 94 -10.61 -47.69 -12.87
C GLN A 94 -10.34 -46.36 -12.15
N GLN A 95 -11.37 -45.77 -11.55
CA GLN A 95 -11.17 -44.56 -10.77
C GLN A 95 -10.42 -44.83 -9.46
N LEU A 96 -9.29 -44.18 -9.29
CA LEU A 96 -8.46 -44.22 -8.09
C LEU A 96 -8.77 -43.07 -7.15
N SER A 97 -8.54 -43.28 -5.86
CA SER A 97 -8.84 -42.29 -4.81
C SER A 97 -7.63 -41.40 -4.49
N GLU A 98 -7.87 -40.24 -3.88
CA GLU A 98 -6.80 -39.39 -3.34
C GLU A 98 -5.88 -40.13 -2.36
N SER A 99 -6.45 -41.07 -1.60
CA SER A 99 -5.69 -41.91 -0.66
C SER A 99 -4.71 -42.83 -1.39
N TRP A 100 -5.02 -43.28 -2.61
CA TRP A 100 -4.08 -44.05 -3.42
C TRP A 100 -2.88 -43.20 -3.82
N VAL A 101 -3.11 -41.95 -4.26
CA VAL A 101 -2.04 -41.00 -4.64
C VAL A 101 -1.10 -40.72 -3.44
N THR A 102 -1.66 -40.56 -2.24
CA THR A 102 -0.84 -40.42 -1.02
C THR A 102 0.03 -41.64 -0.79
N ARG A 103 -0.52 -42.86 -0.88
CA ARG A 103 0.26 -44.09 -0.69
C ARG A 103 1.30 -44.30 -1.79
N PHE A 104 1.00 -43.95 -3.03
CA PHE A 104 1.92 -44.01 -4.16
C PHE A 104 3.13 -43.07 -3.93
N ILE A 105 2.89 -41.82 -3.57
CA ILE A 105 3.97 -40.86 -3.26
C ILE A 105 4.83 -41.37 -2.10
N ASN A 106 4.21 -41.90 -1.04
CA ASN A 106 4.95 -42.44 0.10
C ASN A 106 5.75 -43.71 -0.25
N ARG A 107 5.22 -44.60 -1.11
CA ARG A 107 5.96 -45.78 -1.58
C ARG A 107 7.20 -45.41 -2.39
N HIS A 108 7.14 -44.31 -3.13
CA HIS A 108 8.21 -43.83 -4.00
C HIS A 108 8.88 -42.57 -3.43
N GLU A 109 8.94 -42.43 -2.11
CA GLU A 109 9.47 -41.22 -1.43
C GLU A 109 10.93 -40.89 -1.77
N ILE A 110 11.70 -41.91 -2.19
CA ILE A 110 13.07 -41.77 -2.69
C ILE A 110 13.10 -40.96 -4.00
N HIS A 111 12.07 -41.09 -4.83
CA HIS A 111 11.98 -40.46 -6.15
C HIS A 111 11.04 -39.25 -6.19
N LEU A 112 9.99 -39.24 -5.36
CA LEU A 112 8.89 -38.28 -5.44
C LEU A 112 8.67 -37.55 -4.10
N ILE A 113 8.46 -36.24 -4.19
CA ILE A 113 8.14 -35.38 -3.04
C ILE A 113 6.99 -34.43 -3.37
N SER A 114 6.20 -34.07 -2.35
CA SER A 114 5.15 -33.05 -2.49
C SER A 114 5.57 -31.76 -1.78
N LYS A 115 5.68 -30.66 -2.52
CA LYS A 115 6.01 -29.33 -1.99
C LYS A 115 5.07 -28.28 -2.59
N TRP A 116 4.82 -27.21 -1.83
CA TRP A 116 4.15 -26.02 -2.34
C TRP A 116 5.13 -25.23 -3.22
N THR A 117 4.75 -24.97 -4.46
CA THR A 117 5.55 -24.18 -5.40
C THR A 117 4.74 -23.00 -5.92
N SER A 118 5.43 -21.94 -6.37
CA SER A 118 4.82 -20.84 -7.11
C SER A 118 5.12 -21.02 -8.58
N ALA A 119 4.15 -20.71 -9.45
CA ALA A 119 4.36 -20.78 -10.89
C ALA A 119 5.45 -19.80 -11.33
N MET A 120 6.39 -20.27 -12.13
CA MET A 120 7.44 -19.44 -12.72
C MET A 120 7.07 -19.13 -14.18
N ASP A 121 7.32 -17.88 -14.61
CA ASP A 121 7.06 -17.48 -15.99
C ASP A 121 7.94 -18.26 -16.97
N ARG A 122 7.37 -18.71 -18.09
CA ARG A 122 8.09 -19.48 -19.12
C ARG A 122 9.32 -18.74 -19.65
N THR A 123 9.23 -17.43 -19.79
CA THR A 123 10.31 -16.56 -20.26
C THR A 123 11.47 -16.52 -19.25
N ARG A 124 11.14 -16.48 -17.95
CA ARG A 124 12.13 -16.59 -16.87
C ARG A 124 12.81 -17.96 -16.83
N HIS A 125 12.04 -19.03 -17.02
CA HIS A 125 12.59 -20.38 -17.10
C HIS A 125 13.56 -20.56 -18.27
N LEU A 126 13.26 -19.98 -19.44
CA LEU A 126 14.15 -20.01 -20.61
C LEU A 126 15.37 -19.07 -20.47
N ALA A 127 15.28 -18.04 -19.63
CA ALA A 127 16.41 -17.18 -19.26
C ALA A 127 17.36 -17.85 -18.25
N ASP A 128 16.87 -18.81 -17.48
CA ASP A 128 17.61 -19.53 -16.43
C ASP A 128 18.52 -20.63 -17.04
N SER A 129 19.62 -20.20 -17.65
CA SER A 129 20.61 -21.08 -18.30
C SER A 129 21.98 -20.85 -17.71
N GLU A 130 22.64 -21.93 -17.30
CA GLU A 130 24.01 -21.91 -16.79
C GLU A 130 24.97 -21.17 -17.74
N SER A 131 24.89 -21.46 -19.05
CA SER A 131 25.72 -20.80 -20.07
C SER A 131 25.46 -19.30 -20.18
N LYS A 132 24.19 -18.86 -19.99
CA LYS A 132 23.84 -17.42 -19.99
C LYS A 132 24.42 -16.72 -18.78
N TYR A 133 24.33 -17.31 -17.59
CA TYR A 133 24.90 -16.72 -16.38
C TYR A 133 26.42 -16.68 -16.44
N ARG A 134 27.06 -17.73 -16.98
CA ARG A 134 28.51 -17.74 -17.18
C ARG A 134 28.96 -16.57 -18.06
N LEU A 135 28.32 -16.37 -19.22
CA LEU A 135 28.62 -15.26 -20.11
C LEU A 135 28.35 -13.89 -19.46
N TYR A 136 27.26 -13.78 -18.68
CA TYR A 136 26.94 -12.59 -17.92
C TYR A 136 28.04 -12.24 -16.91
N PHE A 137 28.48 -13.20 -16.08
CA PHE A 137 29.54 -12.96 -15.09
C PHE A 137 30.89 -12.69 -15.75
N GLU A 138 31.24 -13.37 -16.84
CA GLU A 138 32.46 -13.10 -17.61
C GLU A 138 32.48 -11.64 -18.12
N LEU A 139 31.37 -11.16 -18.67
CA LEU A 139 31.23 -9.77 -19.10
C LEU A 139 31.28 -8.78 -17.93
N LEU A 140 30.54 -9.08 -16.86
CA LEU A 140 30.45 -8.24 -15.68
C LEU A 140 31.85 -8.05 -15.07
N HIS A 141 32.58 -9.14 -14.85
CA HIS A 141 33.94 -9.13 -14.33
C HIS A 141 34.89 -8.38 -15.26
N ARG A 142 34.77 -8.60 -16.58
CA ARG A 142 35.55 -7.86 -17.58
C ARG A 142 35.34 -6.35 -17.45
N LYS A 143 34.08 -5.90 -17.30
CA LYS A 143 33.75 -4.48 -17.20
C LYS A 143 34.16 -3.87 -15.86
N ILE A 144 33.99 -4.61 -14.76
CA ILE A 144 34.51 -4.21 -13.44
C ILE A 144 36.03 -4.00 -13.49
N THR A 145 36.75 -4.91 -14.13
CA THR A 145 38.21 -4.83 -14.29
C THR A 145 38.62 -3.70 -15.23
N GLU A 146 38.00 -3.60 -16.41
CA GLU A 146 38.29 -2.57 -17.43
C GLU A 146 38.14 -1.14 -16.87
N TYR A 147 37.10 -0.90 -16.08
CA TYR A 147 36.82 0.42 -15.51
C TYR A 147 37.31 0.60 -14.07
N HIS A 148 38.05 -0.38 -13.52
CA HIS A 148 38.63 -0.33 -12.18
C HIS A 148 37.58 -0.02 -11.10
N LEU A 149 36.43 -0.68 -11.19
CA LEU A 149 35.29 -0.42 -10.31
C LEU A 149 35.49 -1.08 -8.95
N GLU A 150 35.18 -0.34 -7.89
CA GLU A 150 35.15 -0.85 -6.53
C GLU A 150 33.71 -1.07 -6.05
N ALA A 151 33.53 -1.65 -4.87
CA ALA A 151 32.22 -1.89 -4.26
C ALA A 151 31.32 -0.63 -4.26
N ARG A 152 31.92 0.54 -3.98
CA ARG A 152 31.25 1.85 -3.94
C ARG A 152 30.74 2.37 -5.30
N ASP A 153 31.16 1.75 -6.40
CA ASP A 153 30.82 2.15 -7.76
C ASP A 153 29.80 1.21 -8.41
N ILE A 154 29.45 0.11 -7.73
CA ILE A 154 28.55 -0.94 -8.20
C ILE A 154 27.22 -0.81 -7.48
N TYR A 155 26.16 -0.63 -8.26
CA TYR A 155 24.81 -0.41 -7.77
C TYR A 155 23.84 -1.43 -8.37
N ASN A 156 22.88 -1.86 -7.57
CA ASN A 156 21.69 -2.55 -8.05
C ASN A 156 20.49 -1.60 -7.86
N MET A 157 19.71 -1.43 -8.92
CA MET A 157 18.46 -0.67 -8.90
C MET A 157 17.34 -1.58 -9.37
N ASP A 158 16.20 -1.52 -8.67
CA ASP A 158 15.02 -2.28 -9.06
C ASP A 158 13.72 -1.61 -8.58
N GLU A 159 12.62 -2.05 -9.19
CA GLU A 159 11.27 -1.59 -8.90
C GLU A 159 10.49 -2.62 -8.08
N LYS A 160 9.85 -2.15 -7.00
CA LYS A 160 8.92 -2.96 -6.21
C LYS A 160 7.55 -2.32 -6.10
N GLY A 161 6.55 -3.10 -6.48
CA GLY A 161 5.16 -2.77 -6.28
C GLY A 161 4.61 -3.09 -4.90
N PHE A 162 3.86 -2.17 -4.31
CA PHE A 162 3.11 -2.35 -3.07
C PHE A 162 1.63 -2.13 -3.27
N LEU A 163 0.83 -3.08 -2.78
CA LEU A 163 -0.61 -2.91 -2.64
C LEU A 163 -0.89 -2.38 -1.24
N ILE A 164 -1.48 -1.19 -1.16
CA ILE A 164 -1.54 -0.41 0.08
C ILE A 164 -2.36 -1.11 1.16
N GLY A 165 -3.51 -1.71 0.81
CA GLY A 165 -4.45 -2.35 1.75
C GLY A 165 -4.44 -3.88 1.73
N LEU A 166 -3.38 -4.52 1.20
CA LEU A 166 -3.32 -5.98 1.05
C LEU A 166 -2.41 -6.61 2.10
N ILE A 167 -3.02 -7.27 3.09
CA ILE A 167 -2.32 -8.01 4.14
C ILE A 167 -2.01 -9.41 3.61
N GLY A 168 -0.76 -9.85 3.77
CA GLY A 168 -0.34 -11.21 3.40
C GLY A 168 -1.01 -12.30 4.25
N ARG A 169 -0.92 -13.56 3.79
CA ARG A 169 -1.45 -14.70 4.56
C ARG A 169 -0.69 -14.88 5.87
N SER A 170 -1.44 -15.17 6.93
CA SER A 170 -0.89 -15.31 8.27
C SER A 170 -1.78 -16.21 9.11
N LYS A 171 -1.20 -16.95 10.06
CA LYS A 171 -1.97 -17.73 11.03
C LYS A 171 -2.71 -16.78 11.98
N ARG A 172 -3.96 -17.13 12.30
CA ARG A 172 -4.88 -16.35 13.13
C ARG A 172 -5.63 -17.26 14.09
N ILE A 173 -6.03 -16.70 15.22
CA ILE A 173 -6.82 -17.39 16.25
C ILE A 173 -8.28 -16.96 16.05
N PHE A 174 -9.17 -17.94 15.90
CA PHE A 174 -10.60 -17.71 15.76
C PHE A 174 -11.35 -18.29 16.97
N SER A 175 -12.51 -17.72 17.28
CA SER A 175 -13.45 -18.35 18.20
C SER A 175 -13.92 -19.68 17.60
N ARG A 176 -13.66 -20.79 18.30
CA ARG A 176 -14.08 -22.14 17.88
C ARG A 176 -15.57 -22.20 17.55
N ARG A 177 -16.40 -21.65 18.45
CA ARG A 177 -17.86 -21.60 18.29
C ARG A 177 -18.28 -20.90 17.00
N GLN A 178 -17.71 -19.73 16.70
CA GLN A 178 -18.04 -18.96 15.49
C GLN A 178 -17.50 -19.65 14.23
N TRP A 179 -16.35 -20.31 14.33
CA TRP A 179 -15.73 -21.04 13.22
C TRP A 179 -16.56 -22.27 12.80
N GLU A 180 -17.00 -23.07 13.79
CA GLU A 180 -17.82 -24.27 13.59
C GLU A 180 -19.18 -23.90 12.99
N LYS A 181 -19.80 -22.82 13.47
CA LYS A 181 -21.02 -22.24 12.89
C LYS A 181 -20.83 -21.59 11.52
N LYS A 182 -19.58 -21.46 11.06
CA LYS A 182 -19.20 -20.81 9.80
C LYS A 182 -19.56 -19.31 9.73
N GLU A 183 -19.80 -18.66 10.87
CA GLU A 183 -20.12 -17.23 10.95
C GLU A 183 -18.90 -16.36 10.59
N VAL A 184 -17.70 -16.78 11.00
CA VAL A 184 -16.44 -16.08 10.71
C VAL A 184 -15.38 -17.07 10.25
N ARG A 185 -14.87 -16.88 9.02
CA ARG A 185 -13.83 -17.73 8.41
C ARG A 185 -12.69 -16.96 7.75
N ALA A 186 -12.77 -15.63 7.75
CA ALA A 186 -11.78 -14.76 7.16
C ALA A 186 -11.49 -13.60 8.13
N SER A 187 -10.24 -13.13 8.13
CA SER A 187 -9.88 -11.87 8.79
C SER A 187 -10.35 -10.70 7.95
N LEU A 188 -10.73 -9.60 8.61
CA LEU A 188 -11.05 -8.34 7.94
C LEU A 188 -9.82 -7.84 7.16
N GLN A 189 -10.09 -7.32 5.96
CA GLN A 189 -9.10 -6.67 5.13
C GLN A 189 -9.75 -5.45 4.49
N ASP A 190 -9.00 -4.35 4.42
CA ASP A 190 -9.47 -3.07 3.87
C ASP A 190 -9.81 -3.15 2.36
N GLY A 191 -9.20 -4.10 1.63
CA GLY A 191 -9.55 -4.38 0.24
C GLY A 191 -9.11 -3.33 -0.78
N SER A 192 -8.53 -2.21 -0.35
CA SER A 192 -7.93 -1.20 -1.23
C SER A 192 -6.85 -1.85 -2.10
N ARG A 193 -7.09 -1.86 -3.42
CA ARG A 193 -6.14 -2.30 -4.45
C ARG A 193 -5.33 -1.14 -5.01
N GLU A 194 -5.30 -0.01 -4.31
CA GLU A 194 -4.40 1.08 -4.70
C GLU A 194 -2.97 0.58 -4.64
N PHE A 195 -2.24 0.86 -5.72
CA PHE A 195 -0.88 0.42 -5.93
C PHE A 195 0.06 1.62 -5.85
N LEU A 196 1.24 1.39 -5.29
CA LEU A 196 2.32 2.35 -5.23
C LEU A 196 3.63 1.64 -5.56
N THR A 197 4.44 2.32 -6.35
CA THR A 197 5.70 1.79 -6.84
C THR A 197 6.87 2.41 -6.11
N VAL A 198 7.82 1.58 -5.68
CA VAL A 198 9.06 2.00 -5.04
C VAL A 198 10.22 1.66 -5.96
N LEU A 199 10.98 2.67 -6.38
CA LEU A 199 12.31 2.48 -6.95
C LEU A 199 13.33 2.46 -5.81
N ALA A 200 13.99 1.32 -5.66
CA ALA A 200 15.03 1.11 -4.66
C ALA A 200 16.39 0.99 -5.34
N CYS A 201 17.43 1.48 -4.68
CA CYS A 201 18.79 1.29 -5.16
C CYS A 201 19.74 1.08 -3.98
N CYS A 202 20.58 0.07 -4.08
CA CYS A 202 21.62 -0.24 -3.10
C CYS A 202 22.98 -0.41 -3.79
N CYS A 203 24.03 -0.23 -3.00
CA CYS A 203 25.41 -0.28 -3.44
C CYS A 203 26.12 -1.48 -2.83
N ALA A 204 27.10 -2.02 -3.55
CA ALA A 204 27.87 -3.18 -3.08
C ALA A 204 28.74 -2.87 -1.86
N ASP A 205 28.92 -1.60 -1.51
CA ASP A 205 29.54 -1.15 -0.25
C ASP A 205 28.63 -1.29 0.99
N GLY A 206 27.39 -1.76 0.82
CA GLY A 206 26.42 -1.91 1.90
C GLY A 206 25.50 -0.71 2.07
N SER A 207 25.72 0.41 1.39
CA SER A 207 24.87 1.58 1.49
C SER A 207 23.62 1.49 0.60
N SER A 208 22.54 2.17 1.00
CA SER A 208 21.35 2.37 0.15
C SER A 208 21.24 3.82 -0.30
N LEU A 209 20.74 4.02 -1.52
CA LEU A 209 20.28 5.34 -1.96
C LEU A 209 18.87 5.62 -1.42
N PRO A 210 18.49 6.91 -1.29
CA PRO A 210 17.13 7.29 -0.93
C PRO A 210 16.10 6.66 -1.89
N PRO A 211 15.04 5.99 -1.38
CA PRO A 211 14.03 5.38 -2.23
C PRO A 211 13.20 6.45 -2.97
N ALA A 212 12.67 6.06 -4.13
CA ALA A 212 11.79 6.91 -4.94
C ALA A 212 10.37 6.31 -4.96
N LEU A 213 9.37 7.07 -4.52
CA LEU A 213 7.97 6.67 -4.47
C LEU A 213 7.22 7.23 -5.69
N ILE A 214 6.58 6.36 -6.47
CA ILE A 214 5.79 6.74 -7.63
C ILE A 214 4.32 6.49 -7.34
N TYR A 215 3.54 7.57 -7.26
CA TYR A 215 2.10 7.51 -7.05
C TYR A 215 1.34 7.41 -8.38
N ALA A 216 0.31 6.57 -8.42
CA ALA A 216 -0.66 6.60 -9.53
C ALA A 216 -1.53 7.87 -9.47
N ALA A 217 -1.41 8.74 -10.47
CA ALA A 217 -2.16 10.00 -10.58
C ALA A 217 -2.49 10.33 -12.05
N LYS A 218 -3.78 10.40 -12.39
CA LYS A 218 -4.27 10.64 -13.77
C LYS A 218 -3.67 11.90 -14.42
N ASN A 219 -3.46 12.96 -13.65
CA ASN A 219 -2.99 14.25 -14.14
C ASN A 219 -1.54 14.55 -13.70
N GLY A 220 -0.80 13.56 -13.18
CA GLY A 220 0.56 13.77 -12.64
C GLY A 220 0.62 14.64 -11.37
N ALA A 221 -0.54 15.03 -10.82
CA ALA A 221 -0.61 15.89 -9.64
C ALA A 221 -0.50 15.08 -8.35
N ILE A 222 0.53 15.37 -7.56
CA ILE A 222 0.71 14.80 -6.22
C ILE A 222 -0.18 15.59 -5.25
N ARG A 223 -0.98 14.88 -4.45
CA ARG A 223 -1.87 15.50 -3.45
C ARG A 223 -1.12 15.74 -2.14
N SER A 224 -1.40 16.86 -1.49
CA SER A 224 -0.78 17.22 -0.21
C SER A 224 -1.00 16.15 0.87
N SER A 225 -2.18 15.53 0.90
CA SER A 225 -2.51 14.43 1.82
C SER A 225 -1.70 13.15 1.61
N TRP A 226 -1.09 12.95 0.43
CA TRP A 226 -0.28 11.74 0.18
C TRP A 226 1.12 11.82 0.76
N VAL A 227 1.60 13.05 0.95
CA VAL A 227 2.97 13.32 1.36
C VAL A 227 3.05 14.08 2.69
N GLU A 228 1.92 14.32 3.38
CA GLU A 228 1.83 15.14 4.61
C GLU A 228 2.89 14.75 5.65
N ASP A 229 3.13 13.44 5.81
CA ASP A 229 4.10 12.89 6.78
C ASP A 229 5.55 12.92 6.30
N ILE A 230 5.81 13.26 5.04
CA ILE A 230 7.17 13.43 4.53
C ILE A 230 7.71 14.77 5.04
N LYS A 231 8.77 14.71 5.85
CA LYS A 231 9.40 15.86 6.48
C LYS A 231 10.85 15.97 6.03
N ALA A 232 11.25 17.16 5.57
CA ALA A 232 12.65 17.37 5.20
C ALA A 232 13.54 17.41 6.44
N GLY A 233 14.75 16.86 6.34
CA GLY A 233 15.69 16.73 7.47
C GLY A 233 15.50 15.44 8.27
N GLU A 234 14.27 14.91 8.36
CA GLU A 234 14.00 13.61 8.99
C GLU A 234 14.01 12.47 7.97
N HIS A 235 13.47 12.71 6.76
CA HIS A 235 13.30 11.67 5.75
C HIS A 235 14.15 11.95 4.52
N GLU A 236 14.80 10.91 4.01
CA GLU A 236 15.49 10.91 2.72
C GLU A 236 14.71 10.04 1.73
N VAL A 237 13.81 10.67 0.98
CA VAL A 237 12.91 10.00 0.03
C VAL A 237 12.58 10.95 -1.11
N PHE A 238 12.45 10.42 -2.32
CA PHE A 238 11.99 11.17 -3.47
C PHE A 238 10.58 10.75 -3.85
N VAL A 239 9.77 11.68 -4.36
CA VAL A 239 8.39 11.39 -4.75
C VAL A 239 8.16 11.83 -6.20
N SER A 240 7.51 10.98 -6.98
CA SER A 240 7.04 11.28 -8.32
C SER A 240 5.62 10.70 -8.51
N SER A 241 5.03 10.93 -9.67
CA SER A 241 3.77 10.30 -10.03
C SER A 241 3.71 9.99 -11.52
N SER A 242 2.94 8.98 -11.87
CA SER A 242 2.66 8.61 -13.26
C SER A 242 1.18 8.26 -13.43
N PRO A 243 0.62 8.36 -14.65
CA PRO A 243 -0.79 8.01 -14.89
C PRO A 243 -1.15 6.58 -14.49
N THR A 244 -0.23 5.63 -14.71
CA THR A 244 -0.41 4.21 -14.43
C THR A 244 0.08 3.79 -13.05
N GLY A 245 0.88 4.63 -12.38
CA GLY A 245 1.57 4.29 -11.14
C GLY A 245 2.85 3.46 -11.32
N TRP A 246 3.18 3.07 -12.55
CA TRP A 246 4.41 2.35 -12.89
C TRP A 246 5.51 3.30 -13.34
N SER A 247 6.76 2.86 -13.30
CA SER A 247 7.84 3.55 -13.99
C SER A 247 7.65 3.50 -15.52
N ASN A 248 8.28 4.43 -16.21
CA ASN A 248 8.37 4.50 -17.67
C ASN A 248 9.69 5.20 -18.02
N ASP A 249 10.05 5.26 -19.30
CA ASP A 249 11.33 5.82 -19.73
C ASP A 249 11.58 7.25 -19.20
N ASN A 250 10.55 8.11 -19.17
CA ASN A 250 10.65 9.47 -18.62
C ASN A 250 10.92 9.47 -17.11
N VAL A 251 10.21 8.63 -16.36
CA VAL A 251 10.43 8.48 -14.91
C VAL A 251 11.79 7.86 -14.65
N GLY A 252 12.22 6.93 -15.48
CA GLY A 252 13.53 6.29 -15.40
C GLY A 252 14.68 7.26 -15.59
N LEU A 253 14.64 8.05 -16.66
CA LEU A 253 15.62 9.09 -16.93
C LEU A 253 15.64 10.15 -15.82
N ALA A 254 14.46 10.59 -15.37
CA ALA A 254 14.35 11.53 -14.26
C ALA A 254 14.97 10.98 -12.98
N TRP A 255 14.84 9.68 -12.71
CA TRP A 255 15.44 9.04 -11.55
C TRP A 255 16.97 9.04 -11.66
N LEU A 256 17.51 8.69 -12.83
CA LEU A 256 18.96 8.69 -13.08
C LEU A 256 19.57 10.08 -12.81
N GLU A 257 18.99 11.13 -13.39
CA GLU A 257 19.54 12.48 -13.28
C GLU A 257 19.31 13.13 -11.91
N GLN A 258 18.09 12.98 -11.35
CA GLN A 258 17.67 13.76 -10.18
C GLN A 258 17.90 13.05 -8.85
N VAL A 259 17.96 11.72 -8.87
CA VAL A 259 18.12 10.87 -7.69
C VAL A 259 19.50 10.21 -7.70
N PHE A 260 19.80 9.39 -8.71
CA PHE A 260 21.02 8.59 -8.74
C PHE A 260 22.28 9.45 -8.84
N ASP A 261 22.40 10.27 -9.89
CA ASP A 261 23.57 11.14 -10.08
C ASP A 261 23.72 12.12 -8.93
N ARG A 262 22.62 12.69 -8.45
CA ARG A 262 22.65 13.59 -7.29
C ARG A 262 23.22 12.93 -6.04
N SER A 263 22.86 11.68 -5.78
CA SER A 263 23.23 10.96 -4.56
C SER A 263 24.64 10.34 -4.64
N THR A 264 25.14 10.09 -5.84
CA THR A 264 26.41 9.37 -6.06
C THR A 264 27.55 10.28 -6.51
N LYS A 265 27.26 11.47 -7.05
CA LYS A 265 28.27 12.40 -7.59
C LYS A 265 29.34 12.82 -6.58
N GLN A 266 29.02 12.90 -5.30
CA GLN A 266 29.99 13.23 -4.24
C GLN A 266 30.77 12.01 -3.73
N ARG A 267 30.30 10.79 -4.02
CA ARG A 267 30.90 9.53 -3.58
C ARG A 267 32.02 9.06 -4.51
N SER A 268 31.91 9.37 -5.81
CA SER A 268 33.00 9.15 -6.77
C SER A 268 34.06 10.23 -6.59
N GLY A 269 35.28 9.84 -6.17
CA GLY A 269 36.40 10.76 -5.99
C GLY A 269 36.76 11.56 -7.25
N ILE A 270 37.60 12.59 -7.09
CA ILE A 270 37.90 13.62 -8.11
C ILE A 270 38.38 13.05 -9.47
N ASN A 271 38.89 11.81 -9.52
CA ASN A 271 39.57 11.25 -10.70
C ASN A 271 38.99 10.00 -11.37
N HIS A 272 37.90 9.37 -10.89
CA HIS A 272 37.30 8.21 -11.58
C HIS A 272 35.76 8.24 -11.48
N VAL A 273 35.07 8.26 -12.64
CA VAL A 273 33.66 8.70 -12.75
C VAL A 273 32.71 7.61 -13.25
N ASN A 274 33.18 6.36 -13.39
CA ASN A 274 32.34 5.30 -13.92
C ASN A 274 31.54 4.65 -12.80
N ARG A 275 30.21 4.66 -12.94
CA ARG A 275 29.31 3.89 -12.06
C ARG A 275 28.60 2.82 -12.86
N LEU A 276 28.54 1.63 -12.29
CA LEU A 276 27.87 0.47 -12.85
C LEU A 276 26.51 0.29 -12.18
N ILE A 277 25.44 0.34 -12.96
CA ILE A 277 24.09 -0.04 -12.48
C ILE A 277 23.71 -1.38 -13.11
N VAL A 278 23.39 -2.34 -12.24
CA VAL A 278 22.80 -3.63 -12.59
C VAL A 278 21.28 -3.50 -12.44
N ALA A 279 20.55 -3.45 -13.58
CA ALA A 279 19.14 -3.11 -13.63
C ALA A 279 18.23 -4.22 -14.22
N GLU A 280 18.77 -5.24 -14.88
CA GLU A 280 17.99 -6.41 -15.32
C GLU A 280 18.81 -7.70 -15.17
N SER A 281 18.34 -8.64 -14.33
CA SER A 281 18.76 -10.06 -14.28
C SER A 281 17.87 -10.83 -13.28
N ALA A 282 17.76 -12.16 -13.38
CA ALA A 282 17.10 -13.00 -12.36
C ALA A 282 17.88 -13.12 -11.02
N LEU A 283 18.94 -12.32 -10.84
CA LEU A 283 19.91 -12.40 -9.75
C LEU A 283 20.13 -11.05 -9.06
N GLN A 284 19.13 -10.18 -9.03
CA GLN A 284 19.32 -8.87 -8.41
C GLN A 284 19.38 -8.97 -6.88
N PRO A 285 20.38 -8.35 -6.22
CA PRO A 285 20.47 -8.26 -4.77
C PRO A 285 19.14 -7.85 -4.10
N LEU A 286 18.47 -6.85 -4.68
CA LEU A 286 17.17 -6.36 -4.21
C LEU A 286 16.12 -7.47 -4.17
N ASP A 287 15.93 -8.19 -5.28
CA ASP A 287 14.94 -9.26 -5.40
C ASP A 287 15.27 -10.49 -4.54
N VAL A 288 16.54 -10.91 -4.54
CA VAL A 288 16.97 -12.16 -3.90
C VAL A 288 16.91 -12.05 -2.38
N VAL A 289 17.27 -10.90 -1.81
CA VAL A 289 17.45 -10.77 -0.35
C VAL A 289 16.67 -9.63 0.28
N LEU A 290 16.55 -8.45 -0.33
CA LEU A 290 16.05 -7.24 0.36
C LEU A 290 14.52 -7.08 0.28
N PHE A 291 13.92 -7.36 -0.88
CA PHE A 291 12.52 -7.09 -1.15
C PHE A 291 11.55 -7.99 -0.40
N LYS A 292 11.96 -9.21 -0.05
CA LYS A 292 11.12 -10.12 0.76
C LYS A 292 11.04 -9.66 2.24
N PRO A 293 12.16 -9.39 2.95
CA PRO A 293 12.16 -8.75 4.25
C PRO A 293 11.40 -7.41 4.27
N LEU A 294 11.60 -6.54 3.27
CA LEU A 294 10.85 -5.28 3.16
C LEU A 294 9.34 -5.52 3.06
N SER A 295 8.90 -6.46 2.21
CA SER A 295 7.48 -6.85 2.11
C SER A 295 6.93 -7.39 3.42
N GLN A 296 7.72 -8.18 4.14
CA GLN A 296 7.31 -8.75 5.42
C GLN A 296 7.20 -7.67 6.50
N ALA A 297 8.18 -6.77 6.59
CA ALA A 297 8.17 -5.64 7.51
C ALA A 297 6.97 -4.73 7.23
N TYR A 298 6.71 -4.37 5.97
CA TYR A 298 5.53 -3.59 5.60
C TYR A 298 4.22 -4.31 5.96
N SER A 299 4.13 -5.62 5.72
CA SER A 299 2.95 -6.41 6.09
C SER A 299 2.71 -6.45 7.61
N ASN A 300 3.79 -6.45 8.40
CA ASN A 300 3.72 -6.37 9.86
C ASN A 300 3.23 -4.99 10.31
N GLU A 301 3.78 -3.91 9.75
CA GLU A 301 3.33 -2.54 10.02
C GLU A 301 1.85 -2.35 9.65
N LEU A 302 1.42 -2.92 8.53
CA LEU A 302 0.02 -2.91 8.10
C LEU A 302 -0.90 -3.67 9.07
N THR A 303 -0.44 -4.82 9.55
CA THR A 303 -1.17 -5.62 10.55
C THR A 303 -1.27 -4.88 11.88
N ASN A 304 -0.17 -4.26 12.33
CA ASN A 304 -0.13 -3.46 13.54
C ASN A 304 -1.08 -2.25 13.43
N HIS A 305 -1.07 -1.57 12.29
CA HIS A 305 -1.98 -0.46 12.02
C HIS A 305 -3.45 -0.92 12.05
N LEU A 306 -3.78 -2.05 11.41
CA LEU A 306 -5.13 -2.60 11.43
C LEU A 306 -5.57 -2.98 12.85
N HIS A 307 -4.70 -3.60 13.64
CA HIS A 307 -4.99 -3.97 15.03
C HIS A 307 -5.22 -2.74 15.91
N LYS A 308 -4.35 -1.73 15.81
CA LYS A 308 -4.49 -0.46 16.53
C LYS A 308 -5.77 0.28 16.16
N ALA A 309 -6.09 0.34 14.87
CA ALA A 309 -7.31 0.95 14.37
C ALA A 309 -8.57 0.07 14.50
N GLN A 310 -8.42 -1.14 15.07
CA GLN A 310 -9.48 -2.17 15.18
C GLN A 310 -10.18 -2.51 13.86
N GLY A 311 -9.52 -2.28 12.72
CA GLY A 311 -10.12 -2.41 11.40
C GLY A 311 -11.26 -1.44 11.09
N LEU A 312 -11.42 -0.37 11.88
CA LEU A 312 -12.49 0.63 11.71
C LEU A 312 -12.19 1.69 10.65
N ILE A 313 -10.93 1.74 10.18
CA ILE A 313 -10.44 2.80 9.29
C ILE A 313 -9.84 2.18 8.03
N PRO A 314 -10.30 2.61 6.85
CA PRO A 314 -9.71 2.16 5.61
C PRO A 314 -8.36 2.82 5.36
N ILE A 315 -7.44 2.11 4.73
CA ILE A 315 -6.08 2.56 4.46
C ILE A 315 -6.08 3.34 3.14
N LYS A 316 -5.52 4.55 3.18
CA LYS A 316 -5.42 5.43 2.00
C LYS A 316 -3.97 5.61 1.58
N LYS A 317 -3.76 6.12 0.37
CA LYS A 317 -2.43 6.54 -0.15
C LYS A 317 -1.58 7.38 0.82
N GLY A 318 -2.21 8.23 1.63
CA GLY A 318 -1.50 9.05 2.62
C GLY A 318 -0.94 8.26 3.81
N ASP A 319 -1.48 7.08 4.10
CA ASP A 319 -1.02 6.24 5.20
C ASP A 319 0.13 5.32 4.78
N PHE A 320 0.43 5.22 3.47
CA PHE A 320 1.49 4.36 2.95
C PHE A 320 2.87 4.77 3.47
N PHE A 321 3.22 6.06 3.36
CA PHE A 321 4.59 6.52 3.62
C PHE A 321 5.06 6.23 5.04
N PRO A 322 4.30 6.53 6.12
CA PRO A 322 4.72 6.19 7.48
C PRO A 322 4.99 4.71 7.70
N LEU A 323 4.11 3.84 7.19
CA LEU A 323 4.24 2.38 7.31
C LEU A 323 5.43 1.87 6.49
N PHE A 324 5.58 2.38 5.27
CA PHE A 324 6.70 2.06 4.40
C PHE A 324 8.04 2.52 4.99
N TRP A 325 8.12 3.73 5.53
CA TRP A 325 9.38 4.27 6.05
C TRP A 325 9.87 3.47 7.26
N SER A 326 8.96 3.10 8.17
CA SER A 326 9.24 2.17 9.28
C SER A 326 9.78 0.82 8.76
N ALA A 327 9.13 0.27 7.74
CA ALA A 327 9.57 -0.97 7.10
C ALA A 327 10.91 -0.83 6.35
N TRP A 328 11.17 0.30 5.70
CA TRP A 328 12.38 0.59 4.95
C TRP A 328 13.59 0.63 5.87
N ILE A 329 13.54 1.44 6.93
CA ILE A 329 14.64 1.60 7.89
C ILE A 329 14.97 0.28 8.60
N SER A 330 13.96 -0.55 8.88
CA SER A 330 14.17 -1.85 9.52
C SER A 330 14.70 -2.94 8.59
N SER A 331 14.56 -2.80 7.26
CA SER A 331 14.95 -3.84 6.30
C SER A 331 16.17 -3.48 5.44
N PHE A 332 16.37 -2.23 5.05
CA PHE A 332 17.52 -1.78 4.25
C PHE A 332 18.72 -1.46 5.14
N THR A 333 19.23 -2.49 5.82
CA THR A 333 20.40 -2.39 6.70
C THR A 333 21.68 -2.77 5.94
N GLU A 334 22.80 -2.17 6.34
CA GLU A 334 24.11 -2.42 5.71
C GLU A 334 24.45 -3.92 5.64
N SER A 335 24.26 -4.63 6.76
CA SER A 335 24.52 -6.08 6.82
C SER A 335 23.66 -6.90 5.87
N LEU A 336 22.41 -6.50 5.63
CA LEU A 336 21.54 -7.22 4.70
C LEU A 336 21.87 -6.89 3.24
N ILE A 337 22.28 -5.65 2.96
CA ILE A 337 22.72 -5.23 1.62
C ILE A 337 24.00 -5.97 1.23
N LEU A 338 25.00 -6.03 2.12
CA LEU A 338 26.24 -6.77 1.86
C LEU A 338 25.94 -8.26 1.55
N LYS A 339 25.10 -8.90 2.36
CA LYS A 339 24.64 -10.28 2.13
C LYS A 339 23.88 -10.44 0.80
N ALA A 340 23.16 -9.42 0.36
CA ALA A 340 22.44 -9.44 -0.91
C ALA A 340 23.39 -9.52 -2.11
N PHE A 341 24.47 -8.72 -2.08
CA PHE A 341 25.50 -8.76 -3.12
C PHE A 341 26.31 -10.07 -3.07
N GLU A 342 26.64 -10.56 -1.87
CA GLU A 342 27.33 -11.85 -1.69
C GLU A 342 26.48 -13.02 -2.22
N ALA A 343 25.19 -13.09 -1.88
CA ALA A 343 24.28 -14.15 -2.29
C ALA A 343 24.00 -14.21 -3.80
N THR A 344 24.33 -13.14 -4.51
CA THR A 344 24.17 -13.01 -5.97
C THR A 344 25.49 -13.17 -6.72
N GLY A 345 26.64 -13.18 -6.03
CA GLY A 345 27.96 -13.32 -6.63
C GLY A 345 28.41 -12.10 -7.45
N ILE A 346 27.65 -11.00 -7.41
CA ILE A 346 28.01 -9.73 -8.07
C ILE A 346 29.18 -9.09 -7.32
N TRP A 347 29.12 -9.11 -5.98
CA TRP A 347 30.19 -8.60 -5.14
C TRP A 347 30.25 -9.34 -3.79
N PRO A 348 31.39 -9.95 -3.40
CA PRO A 348 32.58 -10.19 -4.23
C PRO A 348 32.26 -11.00 -5.49
N MET A 349 33.09 -10.84 -6.52
CA MET A 349 32.93 -11.50 -7.81
C MET A 349 33.06 -13.02 -7.69
N ASP A 350 31.94 -13.75 -7.60
CA ASP A 350 31.90 -15.22 -7.56
C ASP A 350 30.69 -15.78 -8.31
N ALA A 351 30.91 -16.16 -9.57
CA ALA A 351 29.88 -16.78 -10.40
C ALA A 351 29.38 -18.12 -9.84
N ASN A 352 30.19 -18.83 -9.04
CA ASN A 352 29.84 -20.16 -8.56
C ASN A 352 28.66 -20.15 -7.59
N VAL A 353 28.40 -19.04 -6.88
CA VAL A 353 27.26 -18.89 -5.98
C VAL A 353 25.94 -19.20 -6.69
N ILE A 354 25.83 -18.82 -7.97
CA ILE A 354 24.65 -19.08 -8.78
C ILE A 354 24.78 -20.36 -9.58
N LEU A 355 25.96 -20.65 -10.14
CA LEU A 355 26.16 -21.86 -10.93
C LEU A 355 25.90 -23.13 -10.10
N ARG A 356 26.17 -23.09 -8.78
CA ARG A 356 25.80 -24.16 -7.83
C ARG A 356 24.30 -24.42 -7.74
N ARG A 357 23.41 -23.48 -8.09
CA ARG A 357 21.95 -23.73 -8.12
C ARG A 357 21.54 -24.73 -9.19
N PHE A 358 22.37 -24.88 -10.23
CA PHE A 358 22.21 -25.91 -11.25
C PHE A 358 22.81 -27.26 -10.82
N ALA A 359 23.52 -27.29 -9.68
CA ALA A 359 23.97 -28.51 -9.03
C ALA A 359 22.94 -28.93 -7.95
N SER A 360 22.36 -30.12 -8.12
CA SER A 360 21.30 -30.65 -7.27
C SER A 360 21.76 -30.82 -5.82
N THR A 361 21.17 -30.10 -4.85
CA THR A 361 21.01 -30.56 -3.46
C THR A 361 20.00 -29.70 -2.68
N PRO A 362 19.06 -30.31 -1.92
CA PRO A 362 18.08 -29.57 -1.10
C PRO A 362 18.29 -29.69 0.42
N GLU A 363 17.76 -28.66 1.11
CA GLU A 363 17.28 -28.55 2.50
C GLU A 363 18.20 -28.14 3.67
N ALA A 364 17.75 -27.11 4.41
CA ALA A 364 17.49 -27.20 5.86
C ALA A 364 16.58 -26.04 6.36
N GLU A 365 15.73 -26.38 7.34
CA GLU A 365 14.60 -25.60 7.87
C GLU A 365 14.92 -24.66 9.04
N ARG A 366 13.86 -23.93 9.43
CA ARG A 366 13.72 -22.82 10.37
C ARG A 366 13.78 -23.27 11.84
N SER A 367 14.08 -22.34 12.75
CA SER A 367 13.58 -22.40 14.13
C SER A 367 13.09 -21.02 14.62
N SER A 368 12.13 -21.07 15.54
CA SER A 368 11.32 -19.94 16.03
C SER A 368 11.63 -19.60 17.49
N SER A 369 11.62 -18.29 17.74
CA SER A 369 11.07 -17.50 18.88
C SER A 369 11.11 -18.02 20.33
N SER A 370 11.54 -17.11 21.21
CA SER A 370 11.17 -16.98 22.64
C SER A 370 11.18 -15.48 22.96
N GLY A 371 10.38 -14.85 23.79
CA GLY A 371 9.30 -15.19 24.71
C GLY A 371 8.96 -13.85 25.41
N LEU A 372 7.69 -13.51 25.59
CA LEU A 372 7.29 -12.21 26.17
C LEU A 372 6.97 -12.35 27.67
N SER A 373 7.32 -11.31 28.43
CA SER A 373 7.33 -11.25 29.89
C SER A 373 5.96 -10.90 30.50
N ASP A 374 5.72 -11.38 31.72
CA ASP A 374 4.40 -11.56 32.37
C ASP A 374 4.40 -10.97 33.80
N HIS A 375 4.13 -9.67 34.02
CA HIS A 375 4.51 -9.02 35.30
C HIS A 375 3.59 -8.08 36.10
N ASP A 376 2.29 -7.92 35.81
CA ASP A 376 1.44 -7.03 36.64
C ASP A 376 0.35 -7.72 37.48
N TRP A 377 -0.31 -8.77 36.98
CA TRP A 377 -1.37 -9.46 37.75
C TRP A 377 -0.83 -10.22 38.98
N ARG A 378 0.44 -10.66 38.91
CA ARG A 378 1.13 -11.40 40.00
C ARG A 378 1.35 -10.54 41.25
N LYS A 379 1.31 -9.21 41.14
CA LYS A 379 1.42 -8.28 42.29
C LYS A 379 0.07 -8.13 43.01
N LEU A 380 -1.01 -7.97 42.26
CA LEU A 380 -2.38 -7.94 42.79
C LEU A 380 -2.78 -9.27 43.43
N ASP A 381 -2.39 -10.41 42.82
CA ASP A 381 -2.65 -11.75 43.39
C ASP A 381 -1.96 -11.94 44.77
N ARG A 382 -0.76 -11.37 44.95
CA ARG A 382 -0.04 -11.40 46.22
C ARG A 382 -0.74 -10.56 47.30
N LEU A 383 -1.24 -9.38 46.95
CA LEU A 383 -1.98 -8.51 47.88
C LEU A 383 -3.30 -9.14 48.33
N VAL A 384 -4.05 -9.76 47.41
CA VAL A 384 -5.31 -10.47 47.73
C VAL A 384 -5.06 -11.66 48.65
N ARG A 385 -3.96 -12.41 48.44
CA ARG A 385 -3.57 -13.52 49.33
C ARG A 385 -3.13 -13.06 50.72
N ALA A 386 -2.50 -11.90 50.82
CA ALA A 386 -2.06 -11.33 52.10
C ALA A 386 -3.23 -10.77 52.94
N ALA A 387 -4.30 -10.31 52.29
CA ALA A 387 -5.47 -9.73 52.95
C ALA A 387 -6.56 -10.74 53.34
N VAL A 388 -6.52 -11.96 52.79
CA VAL A 388 -7.56 -12.99 53.01
C VAL A 388 -6.96 -14.21 53.73
N ASN A 389 -7.27 -14.33 55.03
CA ASN A 389 -6.69 -15.35 55.91
C ASN A 389 -7.09 -16.80 55.54
N ASP A 390 -8.24 -17.01 54.89
CA ASP A 390 -8.76 -18.33 54.53
C ASP A 390 -8.94 -18.48 53.00
N SER A 391 -7.86 -18.81 52.30
CA SER A 391 -7.82 -18.92 50.83
C SER A 391 -8.78 -19.97 50.23
N HIS A 392 -9.34 -20.87 51.04
CA HIS A 392 -10.23 -21.95 50.61
C HIS A 392 -11.72 -21.60 50.71
N GLN A 393 -12.10 -20.53 51.41
CA GLN A 393 -13.51 -20.11 51.50
C GLN A 393 -14.06 -19.72 50.11
N TYR A 394 -15.35 -19.99 49.89
CA TYR A 394 -16.03 -19.67 48.64
C TYR A 394 -15.95 -18.17 48.31
N GLU A 395 -16.15 -17.31 49.30
CA GLU A 395 -16.10 -15.85 49.12
C GLU A 395 -14.69 -15.34 48.77
N ALA A 396 -13.64 -15.93 49.35
CA ALA A 396 -12.25 -15.63 48.99
C ALA A 396 -11.94 -15.96 47.52
N ARG A 397 -12.41 -17.13 47.06
CA ARG A 397 -12.27 -17.57 45.65
C ARG A 397 -13.06 -16.70 44.70
N LYS A 398 -14.29 -16.34 45.07
CA LYS A 398 -15.16 -15.45 44.31
C LYS A 398 -14.56 -14.05 44.18
N LEU A 399 -14.08 -13.48 45.29
CA LEU A 399 -13.39 -12.18 45.30
C LEU A 399 -12.14 -12.19 44.41
N ARG A 400 -11.29 -13.22 44.52
CA ARG A 400 -10.09 -13.36 43.68
C ARG A 400 -10.44 -13.44 42.19
N SER A 401 -11.44 -14.24 41.82
CA SER A 401 -11.93 -14.35 40.45
C SER A 401 -12.46 -13.01 39.93
N SER A 402 -13.23 -12.27 40.75
CA SER A 402 -13.73 -10.95 40.40
C SER A 402 -12.61 -9.91 40.22
N VAL A 403 -11.60 -9.91 41.09
CA VAL A 403 -10.44 -9.02 40.96
C VAL A 403 -9.62 -9.35 39.71
N HIS A 404 -9.40 -10.63 39.41
CA HIS A 404 -8.74 -11.06 38.16
C HIS A 404 -9.53 -10.64 36.93
N HIS A 405 -10.85 -10.87 36.94
CA HIS A 405 -11.73 -10.47 35.86
C HIS A 405 -11.69 -8.96 35.62
N LEU A 406 -11.83 -8.14 36.67
CA LEU A 406 -11.80 -6.68 36.57
C LEU A 406 -10.44 -6.16 36.12
N SER A 407 -9.34 -6.74 36.61
CA SER A 407 -7.98 -6.35 36.22
C SER A 407 -7.72 -6.65 34.73
N VAL A 408 -8.03 -7.86 34.27
CA VAL A 408 -7.89 -8.23 32.86
C VAL A 408 -8.80 -7.37 31.98
N HIS A 409 -10.05 -7.18 32.40
CA HIS A 409 -11.01 -6.36 31.66
C HIS A 409 -10.54 -4.90 31.56
N TYR A 410 -9.99 -4.34 32.64
CA TYR A 410 -9.44 -2.99 32.64
C TYR A 410 -8.27 -2.85 31.66
N GLU A 411 -7.31 -3.78 31.66
CA GLU A 411 -6.18 -3.74 30.73
C GLU A 411 -6.61 -3.88 29.27
N LEU A 412 -7.54 -4.80 29.00
CA LEU A 412 -8.12 -4.96 27.66
C LEU A 412 -8.86 -3.69 27.22
N LEU A 413 -9.67 -3.09 28.10
CA LEU A 413 -10.40 -1.86 27.82
C LEU A 413 -9.48 -0.64 27.66
N LYS A 414 -8.37 -0.60 28.40
CA LYS A 414 -7.33 0.42 28.25
C LYS A 414 -6.67 0.32 26.88
N HIS A 415 -6.25 -0.89 26.48
CA HIS A 415 -5.70 -1.15 25.14
C HIS A 415 -6.73 -0.82 24.04
N GLU A 416 -8.00 -1.17 24.24
CA GLU A 416 -9.09 -0.83 23.32
C GLU A 416 -9.25 0.69 23.16
N ASN A 417 -9.31 1.42 24.27
CA ASN A 417 -9.45 2.88 24.26
C ASN A 417 -8.25 3.60 23.64
N GLU A 418 -7.03 3.12 23.87
CA GLU A 418 -5.82 3.63 23.21
C GLU A 418 -5.92 3.45 21.70
N GLY A 419 -6.29 2.25 21.23
CA GLY A 419 -6.53 1.98 19.81
C GLY A 419 -7.63 2.86 19.20
N LEU A 420 -8.76 3.04 19.90
CA LEU A 420 -9.85 3.91 19.44
C LEU A 420 -9.43 5.39 19.37
N LYS A 421 -8.59 5.87 20.28
CA LYS A 421 -8.04 7.23 20.24
C LYS A 421 -7.13 7.42 19.03
N GLU A 422 -6.23 6.48 18.76
CA GLU A 422 -5.37 6.51 17.57
C GLU A 422 -6.22 6.48 16.29
N ALA A 423 -7.21 5.58 16.24
CA ALA A 423 -8.15 5.50 15.12
C ALA A 423 -8.85 6.85 14.89
N LEU A 424 -9.38 7.48 15.94
CA LEU A 424 -10.03 8.79 15.83
C LEU A 424 -9.09 9.86 15.26
N GLN A 425 -7.80 9.85 15.62
CA GLN A 425 -6.80 10.76 15.07
C GLN A 425 -6.58 10.53 13.57
N HIS A 426 -6.41 9.28 13.15
CA HIS A 426 -6.28 8.91 11.73
C HIS A 426 -7.53 9.32 10.93
N LYS A 427 -8.72 9.07 11.47
CA LYS A 427 -9.99 9.46 10.86
C LYS A 427 -10.11 10.98 10.72
N LYS A 428 -9.68 11.75 11.72
CA LYS A 428 -9.63 13.23 11.65
C LYS A 428 -8.67 13.69 10.55
N LYS A 429 -7.48 13.08 10.45
CA LYS A 429 -6.52 13.37 9.37
C LYS A 429 -7.12 13.11 8.00
N HIS A 430 -7.82 11.99 7.83
CA HIS A 430 -8.51 11.63 6.59
C HIS A 430 -9.65 12.57 6.17
N ARG A 431 -10.22 13.36 7.10
CA ARG A 431 -11.24 14.38 6.77
C ARG A 431 -10.63 15.60 6.08
N LYS A 432 -9.33 15.84 6.25
CA LYS A 432 -8.62 16.88 5.50
C LYS A 432 -8.55 16.45 4.02
N LYS A 433 -9.25 17.17 3.14
CA LYS A 433 -9.15 16.92 1.70
C LYS A 433 -7.80 17.44 1.21
N GLY A 434 -6.94 16.55 0.72
CA GLY A 434 -5.68 16.93 0.09
C GLY A 434 -5.92 17.67 -1.24
N LYS A 435 -5.35 18.87 -1.35
CA LYS A 435 -5.28 19.65 -2.59
C LYS A 435 -4.10 19.18 -3.44
N ALA A 436 -4.12 19.49 -4.74
CA ALA A 436 -2.96 19.26 -5.60
C ALA A 436 -1.84 20.22 -5.18
N LEU A 437 -0.65 19.69 -4.92
CA LEU A 437 0.51 20.53 -4.59
C LEU A 437 1.01 21.24 -5.84
N ASP A 438 1.26 22.54 -5.71
CA ASP A 438 1.89 23.34 -6.76
C ASP A 438 3.41 23.13 -6.75
N LEU A 439 3.83 22.10 -7.48
CA LEU A 439 5.21 21.66 -7.60
C LEU A 439 5.83 22.30 -8.85
N GLN A 440 6.52 23.41 -8.66
CA GLN A 440 7.19 24.15 -9.74
C GLN A 440 8.41 23.39 -10.27
N GLN A 441 8.38 23.04 -11.55
CA GLN A 441 9.51 22.49 -12.28
C GLN A 441 10.55 23.58 -12.56
N ARG A 442 11.85 23.23 -12.53
CA ARG A 442 12.92 24.16 -12.94
C ARG A 442 12.84 24.37 -14.45
N GLN A 443 13.01 25.61 -14.90
CA GLN A 443 13.02 25.96 -16.33
C GLN A 443 14.13 25.21 -17.11
N GLU A 444 15.23 24.86 -16.44
CA GLU A 444 16.40 24.18 -17.01
C GLU A 444 16.20 22.66 -17.24
N TYR A 445 15.14 22.04 -16.72
CA TYR A 445 14.91 20.60 -16.88
C TYR A 445 13.78 20.32 -17.88
N HIS A 446 14.13 19.69 -19.00
CA HIS A 446 13.23 19.51 -20.15
C HIS A 446 12.61 18.10 -20.22
N GLY A 447 12.94 17.21 -19.28
CA GLY A 447 12.42 15.85 -19.23
C GLY A 447 10.95 15.81 -18.78
N GLY A 448 10.21 14.80 -19.25
CA GLY A 448 8.75 14.69 -19.02
C GLY A 448 8.32 14.27 -17.61
N SER A 449 9.25 13.96 -16.70
CA SER A 449 8.94 13.52 -15.32
C SER A 449 9.92 14.10 -14.30
N VAL A 450 9.47 14.37 -13.07
CA VAL A 450 10.26 15.06 -12.04
C VAL A 450 10.13 14.35 -10.68
N PHE A 451 11.25 14.20 -9.97
CA PHE A 451 11.31 13.71 -8.60
C PHE A 451 11.43 14.85 -7.59
N TRP A 452 10.53 14.85 -6.62
CA TRP A 452 10.41 15.87 -5.59
C TRP A 452 11.05 15.39 -4.29
N SER A 453 12.12 16.06 -3.89
CA SER A 453 12.74 15.87 -2.57
C SER A 453 11.87 16.44 -1.44
N PRO A 454 12.07 16.04 -0.18
CA PRO A 454 11.29 16.53 0.96
C PRO A 454 11.41 18.04 1.17
N ARG A 455 12.57 18.63 0.81
CA ARG A 455 12.77 20.09 0.80
C ARG A 455 11.84 20.78 -0.19
N LYS A 456 11.65 20.22 -1.39
CA LYS A 456 10.74 20.76 -2.40
C LYS A 456 9.28 20.62 -1.99
N LEU A 457 8.92 19.51 -1.35
CA LEU A 457 7.59 19.34 -0.77
C LEU A 457 7.31 20.38 0.33
N ARG A 458 8.30 20.68 1.18
CA ARG A 458 8.19 21.76 2.18
C ARG A 458 8.00 23.14 1.55
N GLU A 459 8.78 23.47 0.52
CA GLU A 459 8.66 24.73 -0.24
C GLU A 459 7.26 24.87 -0.87
N ALA A 460 6.73 23.80 -1.47
CA ALA A 460 5.38 23.80 -2.05
C ALA A 460 4.28 24.01 -1.00
N ARG A 461 4.39 23.36 0.18
CA ARG A 461 3.47 23.56 1.31
C ARG A 461 3.52 24.98 1.84
N ALA A 462 4.71 25.58 1.95
CA ALA A 462 4.86 26.95 2.39
C ALA A 462 4.14 27.94 1.46
N ARG A 463 4.25 27.74 0.14
CA ARG A 463 3.52 28.55 -0.85
C ARG A 463 2.02 28.38 -0.75
N GLU A 464 1.54 27.15 -0.55
CA GLU A 464 0.12 26.88 -0.34
C GLU A 464 -0.41 27.59 0.92
N ALA A 465 0.33 27.53 2.03
CA ALA A 465 -0.04 28.22 3.26
C ALA A 465 -0.09 29.75 3.10
N VAL A 466 0.84 30.34 2.34
CA VAL A 466 0.82 31.77 2.01
C VAL A 466 -0.42 32.11 1.19
N ARG A 467 -0.72 31.35 0.13
CA ARG A 467 -1.92 31.57 -0.69
C ARG A 467 -3.21 31.45 0.11
N GLU A 468 -3.32 30.44 0.98
CA GLU A 468 -4.49 30.29 1.86
C GLU A 468 -4.64 31.49 2.80
N ARG A 469 -3.53 31.98 3.36
CA ARG A 469 -3.51 33.18 4.19
C ARG A 469 -3.97 34.40 3.39
N ASP A 470 -3.41 34.64 2.22
CA ASP A 470 -3.76 35.76 1.35
C ASP A 470 -5.25 35.71 0.94
N GLU A 471 -5.77 34.54 0.57
CA GLU A 471 -7.19 34.35 0.27
C GLU A 471 -8.08 34.63 1.49
N THR A 472 -7.66 34.22 2.69
CA THR A 472 -8.42 34.51 3.93
C THR A 472 -8.38 35.99 4.28
N GLU A 473 -7.23 36.65 4.11
CA GLU A 473 -7.06 38.08 4.33
C GLU A 473 -7.91 38.88 3.33
N GLU A 474 -7.92 38.49 2.05
CA GLU A 474 -8.75 39.12 1.02
C GLU A 474 -10.25 38.94 1.31
N LYS A 475 -10.69 37.74 1.70
CA LYS A 475 -12.09 37.49 2.11
C LYS A 475 -12.46 38.32 3.32
N LEU A 476 -11.58 38.43 4.30
CA LEU A 476 -11.78 39.22 5.51
C LEU A 476 -11.82 40.72 5.19
N GLN A 477 -10.99 41.19 4.25
CA GLN A 477 -11.01 42.57 3.75
C GLN A 477 -12.30 42.87 2.98
N LYS A 478 -12.77 41.97 2.12
CA LYS A 478 -14.08 42.07 1.44
C LYS A 478 -15.24 42.09 2.44
N ALA A 479 -15.18 41.28 3.50
CA ALA A 479 -16.18 41.31 4.56
C ALA A 479 -16.17 42.61 5.37
N ARG A 480 -14.97 43.12 5.73
CA ARG A 480 -14.81 44.41 6.43
C ARG A 480 -15.31 45.58 5.60
N SER A 481 -14.92 45.65 4.33
CA SER A 481 -15.39 46.69 3.40
C SER A 481 -16.90 46.65 3.19
N LYS A 482 -17.52 45.45 3.16
CA LYS A 482 -18.98 45.33 3.14
C LYS A 482 -19.64 45.90 4.39
N LYS A 483 -19.12 45.58 5.59
CA LYS A 483 -19.61 46.15 6.85
C LYS A 483 -19.48 47.67 6.91
N GLN A 484 -18.31 48.20 6.53
CA GLN A 484 -18.08 49.65 6.46
C GLN A 484 -19.04 50.35 5.49
N ARG A 485 -19.36 49.72 4.34
CA ARG A 485 -20.35 50.25 3.40
C ARG A 485 -21.76 50.26 3.98
N GLU A 486 -22.14 49.24 4.76
CA GLU A 486 -23.43 49.19 5.44
C GLU A 486 -23.54 50.23 6.55
N GLU A 487 -22.50 50.38 7.39
CA GLU A 487 -22.41 51.42 8.43
C GLU A 487 -22.46 52.83 7.84
N ALA A 488 -21.68 53.11 6.79
CA ALA A 488 -21.71 54.41 6.11
C ALA A 488 -23.07 54.70 5.46
N ARG A 489 -23.82 53.66 5.04
CA ARG A 489 -25.18 53.82 4.52
C ARG A 489 -26.15 54.19 5.63
N LEU A 490 -26.04 53.56 6.80
CA LEU A 490 -26.83 53.89 8.00
C LEU A 490 -26.55 55.33 8.46
N GLN A 491 -25.27 55.70 8.61
CA GLN A 491 -24.87 57.06 8.98
C GLN A 491 -25.43 58.11 8.03
N ARG A 492 -25.37 57.89 6.70
CA ARG A 492 -25.99 58.81 5.73
C ARG A 492 -27.51 58.88 5.85
N GLN A 493 -28.18 57.79 6.22
CA GLN A 493 -29.62 57.82 6.45
C GLN A 493 -29.94 58.67 7.67
N ASP A 494 -29.19 58.49 8.76
CA ASP A 494 -29.33 59.26 9.99
C ASP A 494 -29.07 60.76 9.73
N GLU A 495 -27.97 61.11 9.04
CA GLU A 495 -27.65 62.50 8.65
C GLU A 495 -28.73 63.15 7.78
N LEU A 496 -29.30 62.39 6.82
CA LEU A 496 -30.38 62.88 5.97
C LEU A 496 -31.66 63.13 6.77
N GLU A 497 -31.95 62.28 7.75
CA GLU A 497 -33.11 62.41 8.62
C GLU A 497 -32.94 63.58 9.60
N GLU A 498 -31.77 63.75 10.20
CA GLU A 498 -31.43 64.93 11.01
C GLU A 498 -31.60 66.22 10.21
N ARG A 499 -31.07 66.29 8.98
CA ARG A 499 -31.25 67.44 8.08
C ARG A 499 -32.72 67.69 7.74
N ARG A 500 -33.55 66.65 7.62
CA ARG A 500 -34.99 66.81 7.38
C ARG A 500 -35.69 67.39 8.59
N VAL A 501 -35.40 66.87 9.79
CA VAL A 501 -35.93 67.36 11.06
C VAL A 501 -35.54 68.82 11.26
N GLU A 502 -34.28 69.18 11.01
CA GLU A 502 -33.81 70.56 11.14
C GLU A 502 -34.46 71.52 10.14
N ARG A 503 -34.64 71.09 8.88
CA ARG A 503 -35.40 71.86 7.88
C ARG A 503 -36.86 72.06 8.29
N GLN A 504 -37.50 71.05 8.89
CA GLN A 504 -38.87 71.15 9.39
C GLN A 504 -38.94 72.16 10.54
N ARG A 505 -38.06 72.06 11.53
CA ARG A 505 -37.97 73.03 12.63
C ARG A 505 -37.77 74.46 12.13
N LEU A 506 -36.86 74.66 11.16
CA LEU A 506 -36.63 75.98 10.59
C LEU A 506 -37.85 76.51 9.81
N LYS A 507 -38.59 75.62 9.14
CA LYS A 507 -39.83 75.97 8.45
C LYS A 507 -40.93 76.37 9.46
N GLU A 508 -41.11 75.60 10.52
CA GLU A 508 -42.05 75.91 11.60
C GLU A 508 -41.72 77.24 12.28
N MET A 509 -40.44 77.51 12.57
CA MET A 509 -39.98 78.80 13.09
C MET A 509 -40.31 79.96 12.14
N ARG A 510 -40.06 79.80 10.84
CA ARG A 510 -40.41 80.81 9.83
C ARG A 510 -41.92 81.01 9.67
N GLU A 511 -42.71 79.95 9.82
CA GLU A 511 -44.17 80.04 9.80
C GLU A 511 -44.71 80.74 11.05
N LEU A 512 -44.16 80.46 12.24
CA LEU A 512 -44.46 81.18 13.48
C LEU A 512 -44.12 82.67 13.35
N GLU A 513 -42.92 83.00 12.88
CA GLU A 513 -42.50 84.40 12.68
C GLU A 513 -43.40 85.13 11.67
N ARG A 514 -43.79 84.46 10.57
CA ARG A 514 -44.75 85.01 9.60
C ARG A 514 -46.14 85.18 10.19
N ALA A 515 -46.61 84.23 11.01
CA ALA A 515 -47.90 84.29 11.68
C ALA A 515 -47.92 85.43 12.72
N GLU A 516 -46.84 85.63 13.46
CA GLU A 516 -46.67 86.73 14.41
C GLU A 516 -46.67 88.09 13.68
N LYS A 517 -45.86 88.24 12.63
CA LYS A 517 -45.86 89.44 11.78
C LYS A 517 -47.21 89.69 11.13
N ALA A 518 -47.94 88.64 10.74
CA ALA A 518 -49.30 88.76 10.21
C ALA A 518 -50.31 89.16 11.29
N ALA A 519 -50.19 88.64 12.51
CA ALA A 519 -51.02 89.01 13.65
C ALA A 519 -50.75 90.45 14.11
N GLU A 520 -49.50 90.90 14.05
CA GLU A 520 -49.13 92.30 14.33
C GLU A 520 -49.69 93.25 13.27
N ARG A 521 -49.56 92.89 11.98
CA ARG A 521 -50.20 93.63 10.89
C ARG A 521 -51.73 93.62 10.98
N ALA A 522 -52.31 92.51 11.44
CA ALA A 522 -53.75 92.41 11.68
C ALA A 522 -54.18 93.32 12.83
N ARG A 523 -53.42 93.37 13.93
CA ARG A 523 -53.65 94.33 15.04
C ARG A 523 -53.54 95.78 14.59
N GLN A 524 -52.49 96.13 13.82
CA GLN A 524 -52.35 97.47 13.24
C GLN A 524 -53.49 97.80 12.25
N LYS A 525 -53.96 96.78 11.50
CA LYS A 525 -55.11 96.93 10.61
C LYS A 525 -56.40 97.09 11.39
N GLU A 526 -56.63 96.34 12.48
CA GLU A 526 -57.78 96.50 13.37
C GLU A 526 -57.76 97.86 14.08
N GLU A 527 -56.60 98.35 14.52
CA GLU A 527 -56.46 99.72 15.05
C GLU A 527 -56.76 100.77 13.97
N ARG A 528 -56.27 100.57 12.74
CA ARG A 528 -56.51 101.47 11.61
C ARG A 528 -57.96 101.40 11.10
N ASP A 529 -58.59 100.23 11.14
CA ASP A 529 -59.98 100.01 10.77
C ASP A 529 -60.92 100.48 11.90
N ALA A 530 -60.52 100.41 13.17
CA ALA A 530 -61.19 101.08 14.29
C ALA A 530 -61.07 102.62 14.19
N ALA A 531 -59.93 103.13 13.74
CA ALA A 531 -59.75 104.55 13.43
C ALA A 531 -60.57 105.01 12.21
N LYS A 532 -60.75 104.12 11.21
CA LYS A 532 -61.60 104.39 10.03
C LYS A 532 -63.09 104.14 10.28
N ALA A 533 -63.48 103.36 11.29
CA ALA A 533 -64.88 103.17 11.70
C ALA A 533 -65.53 104.45 12.28
N ILE A 534 -64.74 105.50 12.53
CA ILE A 534 -65.22 106.86 12.83
C ILE A 534 -65.69 107.62 11.56
N GLN A 535 -65.47 107.08 10.35
CA GLN A 535 -65.98 107.67 9.11
C GLN A 535 -66.68 106.64 8.20
N LEU A 536 -68.02 106.66 8.24
CA LEU A 536 -68.96 105.94 7.38
C LEU A 536 -69.09 106.62 5.99
N PRO A 537 -69.64 105.93 4.95
CA PRO A 537 -68.94 105.69 3.68
C PRO A 537 -69.80 105.96 2.42
N GLN A 538 -69.28 105.75 1.20
CA GLN A 538 -70.07 105.48 -0.03
C GLN A 538 -69.20 104.77 -1.08
N LYS A 539 -69.46 103.49 -1.40
CA LYS A 539 -70.29 102.90 -2.49
C LYS A 539 -69.71 103.00 -3.91
N GLY A 540 -69.50 101.83 -4.54
CA GLY A 540 -69.42 101.64 -6.00
C GLY A 540 -69.14 100.17 -6.40
N LYS A 541 -70.01 99.55 -7.21
CA LYS A 541 -70.11 98.09 -7.50
C LYS A 541 -69.66 97.70 -8.92
N ARG A 542 -69.18 96.45 -9.09
CA ARG A 542 -69.46 95.40 -10.16
C ARG A 542 -68.20 94.53 -10.43
N ARG A 543 -68.13 93.21 -10.11
CA ARG A 543 -68.61 91.95 -10.78
C ARG A 543 -68.14 91.77 -12.25
N ALA A 544 -67.77 90.61 -12.80
CA ALA A 544 -67.21 89.28 -12.42
C ALA A 544 -67.22 88.42 -13.71
N SER A 545 -66.25 87.53 -13.95
CA SER A 545 -66.43 86.31 -14.78
C SER A 545 -65.23 85.35 -14.66
N ALA A 546 -65.51 84.06 -14.89
CA ALA A 546 -64.77 82.87 -14.46
C ALA A 546 -64.27 81.99 -15.63
N ALA A 547 -63.68 80.83 -15.29
CA ALA A 547 -63.47 79.55 -16.03
C ALA A 547 -61.97 79.16 -16.17
N THR A 548 -61.48 77.90 -16.11
CA THR A 548 -62.02 76.53 -15.91
C THR A 548 -60.87 75.50 -15.75
N SER A 549 -61.15 74.41 -15.03
CA SER A 549 -60.71 72.98 -15.10
C SER A 549 -59.38 72.52 -15.74
N SER A 550 -58.69 71.56 -15.09
CA SER A 550 -58.84 70.12 -15.42
C SER A 550 -58.07 69.18 -14.47
N ASN A 551 -58.69 68.04 -14.20
CA ASN A 551 -58.20 66.87 -13.47
C ASN A 551 -57.24 66.02 -14.33
N ASN A 552 -56.28 65.30 -13.73
CA ASN A 552 -56.36 63.84 -13.66
C ASN A 552 -55.26 63.15 -12.82
N LYS A 553 -55.74 62.24 -11.96
CA LYS A 553 -55.04 61.16 -11.25
C LYS A 553 -54.66 60.02 -12.20
N ARG A 554 -53.55 59.30 -11.90
CA ARG A 554 -53.38 57.82 -11.98
C ARG A 554 -51.94 57.47 -11.51
N GLN A 555 -51.71 56.88 -10.32
CA GLN A 555 -51.78 55.46 -9.88
C GLN A 555 -50.70 54.49 -10.44
N LYS A 556 -49.80 54.04 -9.52
CA LYS A 556 -49.29 52.67 -9.17
C LYS A 556 -49.61 51.50 -10.15
N ARG A 557 -48.73 50.51 -10.44
CA ARG A 557 -48.09 49.43 -9.62
C ARG A 557 -47.15 48.58 -10.56
N VAL A 558 -45.99 48.02 -10.15
CA VAL A 558 -45.69 46.61 -9.67
C VAL A 558 -46.07 45.52 -10.70
N GLU A 559 -45.24 44.59 -11.19
CA GLU A 559 -44.58 43.44 -10.51
C GLU A 559 -43.57 42.63 -11.40
N ALA A 560 -42.97 41.59 -10.83
CA ALA A 560 -41.92 40.64 -11.28
C ALA A 560 -42.27 39.77 -12.54
N ALA A 561 -41.43 38.91 -13.16
CA ALA A 561 -40.53 37.87 -12.64
C ALA A 561 -39.58 37.24 -13.71
N ARG A 562 -38.73 36.32 -13.22
CA ARG A 562 -37.60 35.53 -13.77
C ARG A 562 -37.83 34.64 -15.01
N ALA A 563 -36.73 34.35 -15.74
CA ALA A 563 -36.16 33.00 -16.05
C ALA A 563 -34.76 33.22 -16.69
N GLY A 564 -33.66 32.48 -16.49
CA GLY A 564 -33.44 31.13 -15.95
C GLY A 564 -33.06 30.15 -17.07
N ALA A 565 -31.78 30.06 -17.47
CA ALA A 565 -31.28 29.07 -18.43
C ALA A 565 -30.02 28.39 -17.86
N GLN A 566 -30.03 27.04 -17.86
CA GLN A 566 -29.02 26.15 -17.30
C GLN A 566 -28.65 25.14 -18.40
N VAL A 567 -27.35 24.98 -18.69
CA VAL A 567 -26.79 24.02 -19.65
C VAL A 567 -26.30 22.78 -18.89
N GLN A 568 -26.68 21.59 -19.35
CA GLN A 568 -26.23 20.30 -18.85
C GLN A 568 -25.10 19.75 -19.75
N GLU A 569 -24.11 19.12 -19.13
CA GLU A 569 -22.97 18.46 -19.79
C GLU A 569 -22.98 16.97 -19.40
N GLU A 570 -22.98 16.08 -20.40
CA GLU A 570 -23.01 14.62 -20.24
C GLU A 570 -21.60 14.00 -20.08
N PRO A 571 -21.47 12.84 -19.39
CA PRO A 571 -20.17 12.24 -19.06
C PRO A 571 -19.70 11.19 -20.09
N PRO A 572 -18.38 11.03 -20.33
CA PRO A 572 -17.87 10.01 -21.23
C PRO A 572 -17.59 8.66 -20.56
N ALA A 573 -17.72 7.61 -21.38
CA ALA A 573 -17.67 6.18 -21.07
C ALA A 573 -16.25 5.62 -20.77
N PRO A 574 -16.12 4.39 -20.20
CA PRO A 574 -14.86 3.87 -19.66
C PRO A 574 -14.03 3.09 -20.70
N PRO A 575 -12.68 3.06 -20.59
CA PRO A 575 -11.85 2.19 -21.40
C PRO A 575 -11.57 0.81 -20.75
N SER A 576 -11.24 -0.14 -21.63
CA SER A 576 -11.12 -1.59 -21.44
C SER A 576 -9.76 -2.08 -20.92
N LYS A 577 -9.72 -3.36 -20.52
CA LYS A 577 -8.57 -4.12 -19.99
C LYS A 577 -7.53 -4.44 -21.06
N LEU A 578 -6.23 -4.25 -20.81
CA LEU A 578 -5.15 -4.95 -21.54
C LEU A 578 -3.86 -5.14 -20.71
N THR A 579 -3.41 -6.39 -20.81
CA THR A 579 -2.15 -7.12 -20.55
C THR A 579 -0.82 -6.42 -20.17
N HIS A 580 -0.05 -7.16 -19.36
CA HIS A 580 1.33 -6.91 -18.95
C HIS A 580 2.29 -6.73 -20.14
N ARG A 581 2.97 -5.58 -20.21
CA ARG A 581 4.23 -5.37 -20.92
C ARG A 581 5.10 -4.42 -20.10
N THR A 582 6.28 -4.90 -19.71
CA THR A 582 7.38 -4.10 -19.14
C THR A 582 8.03 -3.28 -20.26
N PRO A 583 8.09 -1.94 -20.17
CA PRO A 583 8.89 -1.11 -21.07
C PRO A 583 10.33 -1.03 -20.57
N THR A 584 11.27 -1.29 -21.47
CA THR A 584 12.72 -1.25 -21.23
C THR A 584 13.27 0.17 -21.31
N PHE A 585 14.04 0.57 -20.31
CA PHE A 585 14.84 1.80 -20.27
C PHE A 585 15.74 1.88 -21.52
N LYS A 586 15.55 2.89 -22.36
CA LYS A 586 16.49 3.27 -23.42
C LYS A 586 16.88 4.72 -23.24
N GLU A 587 18.17 4.98 -23.45
CA GLU A 587 18.83 6.29 -23.51
C GLU A 587 19.36 6.83 -22.17
N PHE A 588 20.58 6.40 -21.80
CA PHE A 588 21.76 7.23 -21.48
C PHE A 588 22.89 6.32 -20.92
N GLY A 589 24.13 6.52 -21.36
CA GLY A 589 25.29 5.64 -21.07
C GLY A 589 25.52 4.56 -22.12
N THR A 590 26.71 3.93 -22.14
CA THR A 590 26.97 2.78 -23.02
C THR A 590 26.14 1.61 -22.50
N LEU A 591 24.93 1.46 -23.06
CA LEU A 591 24.03 0.34 -22.80
C LEU A 591 24.61 -0.92 -23.44
N ILE A 592 25.11 -1.82 -22.62
CA ILE A 592 25.49 -3.15 -23.08
C ILE A 592 24.29 -4.06 -22.88
N LYS A 593 23.55 -4.32 -23.97
CA LYS A 593 22.44 -5.27 -23.99
C LYS A 593 22.94 -6.63 -24.46
N LEU A 594 22.81 -7.66 -23.62
CA LEU A 594 23.16 -9.04 -23.98
C LEU A 594 22.06 -9.96 -23.48
N TYR A 595 21.38 -10.68 -24.39
CA TYR A 595 20.42 -11.75 -24.07
C TYR A 595 19.51 -11.45 -22.86
N ASP A 596 18.81 -10.31 -22.88
CA ASP A 596 17.89 -9.80 -21.84
C ASP A 596 18.52 -9.20 -20.57
N PHE A 597 19.84 -8.92 -20.56
CA PHE A 597 20.52 -8.23 -19.45
C PHE A 597 20.92 -6.79 -19.83
N TYR A 598 20.70 -5.84 -18.90
CA TYR A 598 21.05 -4.42 -19.06
C TYR A 598 22.10 -4.00 -18.04
N ILE A 599 23.28 -3.60 -18.55
CA ILE A 599 24.34 -2.93 -17.80
C ILE A 599 24.39 -1.47 -18.25
N ILE A 600 24.18 -0.55 -17.31
CA ILE A 600 24.31 0.88 -17.56
C ILE A 600 25.64 1.34 -16.96
N LEU A 601 26.56 1.72 -17.84
CA LEU A 601 27.78 2.42 -17.47
C LEU A 601 27.58 3.91 -17.69
N THR A 602 27.56 4.65 -16.58
CA THR A 602 27.51 6.11 -16.62
C THR A 602 28.95 6.63 -16.63
N ALA A 603 29.39 7.16 -17.77
CA ALA A 603 30.69 7.82 -17.92
C ALA A 603 30.49 9.32 -18.12
N ARG A 604 31.31 10.15 -17.46
CA ARG A 604 31.28 11.61 -17.67
C ARG A 604 31.87 11.92 -19.04
N ARG A 605 31.13 12.63 -19.91
CA ARG A 605 31.75 13.24 -21.10
C ARG A 605 32.86 14.18 -20.62
N PRO A 606 34.08 14.12 -21.20
CA PRO A 606 35.11 15.09 -20.88
C PRO A 606 34.56 16.48 -21.20
N VAL A 607 34.74 17.40 -20.26
CA VAL A 607 34.44 18.81 -20.49
C VAL A 607 35.36 19.23 -21.62
N THR A 608 34.83 19.34 -22.83
CA THR A 608 35.52 20.06 -23.89
C THR A 608 35.58 21.50 -23.42
N THR A 609 36.72 21.90 -22.85
CA THR A 609 37.13 23.29 -22.81
C THR A 609 37.15 23.76 -24.26
N SER A 610 36.06 24.37 -24.70
CA SER A 610 36.08 25.23 -25.88
C SER A 610 37.03 26.36 -25.54
N ALA A 611 38.25 26.26 -26.05
CA ALA A 611 39.15 27.39 -26.11
C ALA A 611 38.61 28.34 -27.18
N LYS A 612 38.47 29.61 -26.77
CA LYS A 612 37.99 30.80 -27.49
C LYS A 612 36.49 31.04 -27.45
#